data_AF-A0A392R591-F1
#
_entry.id   AF-A0A392R591-F1
#
_cell.length_a   1.000
_cell.length_b   1.000
_cell.length_c   1.000
_cell.angle_alpha   90.00
_cell.angle_beta   90.00
_cell.angle_gamma   90.00
#
_symmetry.space_group_name_H-M   'P 1'
#
loop_
_entity.id
_entity.type
_entity.pdbx_description
1 polymer ?
#
loop_
_entity_poly.entity_id
_entity_poly.type
_entity_poly.pdbx_seq_one_letter_code
_entity_poly.pdbx_strand_id
1 'polypeptide(L)'
;MSVLVNGSPTEEISIRRGLKQGDPLAPLLFLIVAEGLGALMKSAMERGRFKPFVVGRGGMPVSILQYADDTLCIGEAFVENLWALKAMLRGFEMASGLKVNFWKSCIMGVNVSEDFLISASGFLNCRIGSLPFKYLGLPVGANPRR
;
A
#
# COMPACT_ATOMS: atom_id res chain seq x y z
N MET A 1 -0.26 26.42 -15.58
CA MET A 1 0.38 25.57 -16.64
C MET A 1 -0.38 25.76 -17.94
N SER A 2 0.26 26.15 -19.04
CA SER A 2 -0.39 26.23 -20.37
C SER A 2 0.23 25.22 -21.33
N VAL A 3 -0.51 24.83 -22.36
CA VAL A 3 -0.01 23.98 -23.46
C VAL A 3 0.26 24.88 -24.65
N LEU A 4 1.33 24.63 -25.39
CA LEU A 4 1.56 25.35 -26.65
C LEU A 4 0.78 24.65 -27.77
N VAL A 5 -0.08 25.39 -28.46
CA VAL A 5 -0.74 24.95 -29.70
C VAL A 5 -0.20 25.81 -30.83
N ASN A 6 0.49 25.19 -31.79
CA ASN A 6 1.17 25.89 -32.89
C ASN A 6 2.12 27.00 -32.40
N GLY A 7 2.85 26.75 -31.30
CA GLY A 7 3.79 27.70 -30.71
C GLY A 7 3.16 28.83 -29.88
N SER A 8 1.83 28.93 -29.83
CA SER A 8 1.13 29.91 -28.99
C SER A 8 0.59 29.25 -27.71
N PRO A 9 0.74 29.87 -26.54
CA PRO A 9 0.21 29.33 -25.29
C PRO A 9 -1.31 29.36 -25.27
N THR A 10 -1.93 28.26 -24.82
CA THR A 10 -3.34 28.22 -24.45
C THR A 10 -3.59 29.00 -23.17
N GLU A 11 -4.88 29.12 -22.81
CA GLU A 11 -5.26 29.54 -21.47
C GLU A 11 -4.59 28.68 -20.38
N GLU A 12 -4.40 29.30 -19.22
CA GLU A 12 -3.72 28.65 -18.12
C GLU A 12 -4.62 27.61 -17.43
N ILE A 13 -4.14 26.37 -17.42
CA ILE A 13 -4.74 25.26 -16.70
C ILE A 13 -4.35 25.37 -15.22
N SER A 14 -5.36 25.53 -14.37
CA SER A 14 -5.22 25.49 -12.91
C SER A 14 -5.21 24.04 -12.42
N ILE A 15 -4.05 23.57 -11.96
CA ILE A 15 -3.89 22.23 -11.40
C ILE A 15 -4.35 22.27 -9.93
N ARG A 16 -5.48 21.62 -9.62
CA ARG A 16 -6.01 21.55 -8.24
C ARG A 16 -5.54 20.32 -7.45
N ARG A 17 -5.21 19.23 -8.14
CA ARG A 17 -4.72 17.97 -7.57
C ARG A 17 -3.71 17.32 -8.50
N GLY A 18 -2.75 16.62 -7.91
CA GLY A 18 -1.68 15.94 -8.64
C GLY A 18 -0.43 16.80 -8.78
N LEU A 19 0.69 16.10 -8.92
CA LEU A 19 2.00 16.71 -9.16
C LEU A 19 2.38 16.46 -10.61
N LYS A 20 3.10 17.40 -11.22
CA LYS A 20 3.52 17.28 -12.61
C LYS A 20 4.53 16.13 -12.74
N GLN A 21 4.27 15.19 -13.63
CA GLN A 21 5.22 14.14 -13.95
C GLN A 21 6.48 14.74 -14.60
N GLY A 22 7.66 14.32 -14.15
CA GLY A 22 8.93 14.92 -14.57
C GLY A 22 9.33 16.17 -13.77
N ASP A 23 8.52 16.60 -12.81
CA ASP A 23 8.97 17.57 -11.79
C ASP A 23 9.98 16.87 -10.85
N PRO A 24 11.20 17.42 -10.68
CA PRO A 24 12.21 16.81 -9.83
C PRO A 24 11.81 16.72 -8.35
N LEU A 25 10.85 17.53 -7.87
CA LEU A 25 10.36 17.51 -6.49
C LEU A 25 9.19 16.57 -6.27
N ALA A 26 8.47 16.19 -7.32
CA ALA A 26 7.28 15.35 -7.20
C ALA A 26 7.51 14.01 -6.47
N PRO A 27 8.63 13.28 -6.71
CA PRO A 27 8.91 12.04 -5.99
C PRO A 27 9.04 12.24 -4.48
N LEU A 28 9.74 13.30 -4.05
CA LEU A 28 9.93 13.59 -2.63
C LEU A 28 8.61 13.93 -1.94
N LEU A 29 7.80 14.78 -2.59
CA LEU A 29 6.48 15.15 -2.06
C LEU A 29 5.56 13.94 -1.93
N PHE A 30 5.59 13.02 -2.91
CA PHE A 30 4.86 11.77 -2.83
C PHE A 30 5.31 10.93 -1.64
N LEU A 31 6.62 10.79 -1.42
CA LEU A 31 7.17 10.03 -0.29
C LEU A 31 6.76 10.62 1.06
N ILE A 32 6.74 11.94 1.21
CA ILE A 32 6.26 12.61 2.44
C ILE A 32 4.81 12.24 2.74
N VAL A 33 3.95 12.18 1.73
CA VAL A 33 2.56 11.73 1.91
C VAL A 33 2.51 10.24 2.23
N ALA A 34 3.26 9.40 1.51
CA ALA A 34 3.29 7.96 1.70
C ALA A 34 3.81 7.55 3.09
N GLU A 35 4.75 8.30 3.66
CA GLU A 35 5.25 8.13 5.04
C GLU A 35 4.13 8.24 6.08
N GLY A 36 3.08 9.02 5.78
CA GLY A 36 1.88 9.10 6.61
C GLY A 36 1.20 7.74 6.79
N LEU A 37 1.21 6.86 5.79
CA LEU A 37 0.68 5.50 5.92
C LEU A 37 1.58 4.63 6.82
N GLY A 38 2.90 4.76 6.70
CA GLY A 38 3.87 4.12 7.59
C GLY A 38 3.68 4.55 9.05
N ALA A 39 3.47 5.85 9.29
CA ALA A 39 3.19 6.40 10.61
C ALA A 39 1.86 5.87 11.20
N LEU A 40 0.81 5.75 10.37
CA LEU A 40 -0.46 5.13 10.79
C LEU A 40 -0.27 3.66 11.20
N MET A 41 0.48 2.89 10.39
CA MET A 41 0.80 1.49 10.71
C MET A 41 1.56 1.38 12.03
N LYS A 42 2.59 2.21 12.22
CA LYS A 42 3.36 2.27 13.47
C LYS A 42 2.47 2.56 14.67
N SER A 43 1.61 3.58 14.56
CA SER A 43 0.67 3.93 15.63
C SER A 43 -0.33 2.81 15.93
N ALA A 44 -0.81 2.10 14.90
CA ALA A 44 -1.70 0.96 15.09
C ALA A 44 -1.02 -0.19 15.84
N MET A 45 0.25 -0.47 15.56
CA MET A 45 1.03 -1.47 16.30
C MET A 45 1.25 -1.06 17.76
N GLU A 46 1.71 0.19 18.01
CA GLU A 46 1.95 0.71 19.36
C GLU A 46 0.69 0.69 20.24
N ARG A 47 -0.48 0.86 19.62
CA ARG A 47 -1.79 0.79 20.30
C ARG A 47 -2.38 -0.62 20.38
N GLY A 48 -1.64 -1.64 19.95
CA GLY A 48 -2.09 -3.03 19.94
C GLY A 48 -3.27 -3.31 19.00
N ARG A 49 -3.51 -2.44 18.01
CA ARG A 49 -4.59 -2.58 17.01
C ARG A 49 -4.16 -3.37 15.79
N PHE A 50 -2.86 -3.46 15.52
CA PHE A 50 -2.31 -4.27 14.44
C PHE A 50 -1.18 -5.16 14.98
N LYS A 51 -1.28 -6.47 14.73
CA LYS A 51 -0.27 -7.46 15.09
C LYS A 51 0.67 -7.71 13.89
N PRO A 52 1.95 -7.29 13.98
CA PRO A 52 2.91 -7.46 12.90
C PRO A 52 3.32 -8.93 12.74
N PHE A 53 3.94 -9.26 11.61
CA PHE A 53 4.63 -10.53 11.48
C PHE A 53 6.04 -10.43 12.07
N VAL A 54 6.43 -11.38 12.92
CA VAL A 54 7.70 -11.34 13.63
C VAL A 54 8.73 -12.23 12.93
N VAL A 55 9.91 -11.67 12.61
CA VAL A 55 10.95 -12.35 11.84
C VAL A 55 12.25 -12.47 12.63
N GLY A 56 12.89 -13.64 12.49
CA GLY A 56 14.24 -13.90 13.01
C GLY A 56 14.28 -14.14 14.51
N ARG A 57 15.45 -14.58 15.01
CA ARG A 57 15.65 -14.91 16.44
C ARG A 57 15.54 -13.69 17.36
N GLY A 58 15.78 -12.49 16.82
CA GLY A 58 15.68 -11.22 17.55
C GLY A 58 14.27 -10.66 17.66
N GLY A 59 13.25 -11.32 17.07
CA GLY A 59 11.87 -10.89 17.19
C GLY A 59 11.57 -9.56 16.48
N MET A 60 12.13 -9.34 15.29
CA MET A 60 11.93 -8.08 14.55
C MET A 60 10.50 -8.03 13.97
N PRO A 61 9.64 -7.07 14.37
CA PRO A 61 8.32 -6.93 13.78
C PRO A 61 8.41 -6.31 12.38
N VAL A 62 7.73 -6.93 11.42
CA VAL A 62 7.55 -6.46 10.06
C VAL A 62 6.06 -6.27 9.80
N SER A 63 5.66 -5.05 9.45
CA SER A 63 4.25 -4.70 9.24
C SER A 63 3.96 -4.03 7.90
N ILE A 64 4.89 -3.22 7.41
CA ILE A 64 4.74 -2.50 6.15
C ILE A 64 6.09 -2.37 5.44
N LEU A 65 6.06 -2.56 4.12
CA LEU A 65 7.17 -2.28 3.22
C LEU A 65 6.63 -1.38 2.10
N GLN A 66 7.23 -0.22 1.90
CA GLN A 66 6.76 0.78 0.93
C GLN A 66 7.86 1.12 -0.07
N TYR A 67 7.51 1.18 -1.34
CA TYR A 67 8.32 1.77 -2.39
C TYR A 67 7.42 2.53 -3.35
N ALA A 68 7.47 3.86 -3.30
CA ALA A 68 6.49 4.71 -3.99
C ALA A 68 5.05 4.23 -3.72
N ASP A 69 4.26 3.94 -4.75
CA ASP A 69 2.88 3.46 -4.64
C ASP A 69 2.76 1.94 -4.42
N ASP A 70 3.84 1.18 -4.59
CA ASP A 70 3.89 -0.25 -4.30
C ASP A 70 4.09 -0.46 -2.79
N THR A 71 3.04 -0.92 -2.11
CA THR A 71 3.05 -1.16 -0.65
C THR A 71 2.63 -2.59 -0.32
N LEU A 72 3.43 -3.26 0.52
CA LEU A 72 3.09 -4.52 1.15
C LEU A 72 2.77 -4.30 2.62
N CYS A 73 1.61 -4.77 3.06
CA CYS A 73 1.25 -4.88 4.48
C CYS A 73 1.34 -6.34 4.91
N ILE A 74 2.04 -6.62 6.00
CA ILE A 74 2.34 -7.97 6.48
C ILE A 74 1.89 -8.07 7.94
N GLY A 75 1.14 -9.09 8.29
CA GLY A 75 0.66 -9.26 9.66
C GLY A 75 0.08 -10.64 9.89
N GLU A 76 -0.28 -10.92 11.12
CA GLU A 76 -0.96 -12.15 11.49
C GLU A 76 -2.38 -12.21 10.91
N ALA A 77 -2.85 -13.43 10.63
CA ALA A 77 -4.16 -13.68 10.02
C ALA A 77 -5.30 -13.58 11.05
N PHE A 78 -5.51 -12.36 11.55
CA PHE A 78 -6.56 -12.02 12.51
C PHE A 78 -7.58 -11.06 11.92
N VAL A 79 -8.84 -11.19 12.34
CA VAL A 79 -9.93 -10.30 11.90
C VAL A 79 -9.67 -8.86 12.35
N GLU A 80 -9.08 -8.68 13.53
CA GLU A 80 -8.67 -7.39 14.07
C GLU A 80 -7.66 -6.68 13.16
N ASN A 81 -6.70 -7.44 12.58
CA ASN A 81 -5.74 -6.90 11.63
C ASN A 81 -6.41 -6.43 10.35
N LEU A 82 -7.41 -7.17 9.85
CA LEU A 82 -8.19 -6.75 8.68
C LEU A 82 -8.94 -5.44 8.96
N TRP A 83 -9.58 -5.32 10.12
CA TRP A 83 -10.25 -4.09 10.55
C TRP A 83 -9.29 -2.91 10.65
N ALA A 84 -8.16 -3.10 11.31
CA ALA A 84 -7.14 -2.06 11.44
C ALA A 84 -6.62 -1.63 10.08
N LEU A 85 -6.31 -2.57 9.18
CA LEU A 85 -5.87 -2.27 7.82
C LEU A 85 -6.93 -1.47 7.05
N LYS A 86 -8.20 -1.90 7.07
CA LYS A 86 -9.29 -1.19 6.39
C LYS A 86 -9.49 0.22 6.92
N ALA A 87 -9.45 0.40 8.24
CA ALA A 87 -9.56 1.70 8.89
C ALA A 87 -8.39 2.62 8.53
N MET A 88 -7.15 2.11 8.56
CA MET A 88 -5.96 2.88 8.19
C MET A 88 -5.98 3.30 6.72
N LEU A 89 -6.27 2.37 5.81
CA LEU A 89 -6.38 2.69 4.38
C LEU A 89 -7.46 3.75 4.13
N ARG A 90 -8.62 3.62 4.77
CA ARG A 90 -9.69 4.60 4.63
C ARG A 90 -9.31 5.96 5.19
N GLY A 91 -8.71 6.00 6.38
CA GLY A 91 -8.23 7.23 7.00
C GLY A 91 -7.17 7.91 6.13
N PHE A 92 -6.25 7.13 5.57
CA PHE A 92 -5.21 7.62 4.67
C PHE A 92 -5.79 8.23 3.39
N GLU A 93 -6.76 7.57 2.74
CA GLU A 93 -7.43 8.14 1.55
C GLU A 93 -8.13 9.47 1.86
N MET A 94 -8.76 9.58 3.04
CA MET A 94 -9.48 10.78 3.45
C MET A 94 -8.52 11.94 3.75
N ALA A 95 -7.38 11.65 4.39
CA ALA A 95 -6.40 12.67 4.76
C ALA A 95 -5.53 13.11 3.58
N SER A 96 -5.09 12.18 2.73
CA SER A 96 -4.16 12.47 1.61
C SER A 96 -4.86 12.86 0.32
N GLY A 97 -6.13 12.47 0.15
CA GLY A 97 -6.83 12.56 -1.14
C GLY A 97 -6.38 11.52 -2.17
N LEU A 98 -5.40 10.66 -1.84
CA LEU A 98 -5.02 9.52 -2.66
C LEU A 98 -6.08 8.42 -2.61
N LYS A 99 -6.02 7.48 -3.57
CA LYS A 99 -6.95 6.36 -3.66
C LYS A 99 -6.20 5.04 -3.77
N VAL A 100 -6.61 4.09 -2.94
CA VAL A 100 -6.14 2.72 -3.02
C VAL A 100 -6.72 2.10 -4.28
N ASN A 101 -5.85 1.54 -5.13
CA ASN A 101 -6.29 0.83 -6.31
C ASN A 101 -6.64 -0.63 -5.95
N PHE A 102 -7.85 -0.83 -5.43
CA PHE A 102 -8.35 -2.15 -5.03
C PHE A 102 -8.36 -3.20 -6.16
N TRP A 103 -8.38 -2.77 -7.42
CA TRP A 103 -8.28 -3.66 -8.58
C TRP A 103 -6.87 -4.22 -8.79
N LYS A 104 -5.84 -3.44 -8.45
CA LYS A 104 -4.44 -3.87 -8.46
C LYS A 104 -4.00 -4.50 -7.14
N SER A 105 -4.67 -4.18 -6.03
CA SER A 105 -4.40 -4.77 -4.73
C SER A 105 -4.92 -6.21 -4.64
N CYS A 106 -4.20 -7.04 -3.89
CA CYS A 106 -4.65 -8.38 -3.54
C CYS A 106 -4.26 -8.73 -2.11
N ILE A 107 -4.99 -9.69 -1.53
CA ILE A 107 -4.64 -10.33 -0.27
C ILE A 107 -4.09 -11.73 -0.54
N MET A 108 -3.05 -12.10 0.19
CA MET A 108 -2.44 -13.42 0.12
C MET A 108 -2.31 -13.99 1.53
N GLY A 109 -2.45 -15.30 1.64
CA GLY A 109 -2.37 -16.01 2.91
C GLY A 109 -1.27 -17.06 2.89
N VAL A 110 -0.54 -17.17 3.99
CA VAL A 110 0.43 -18.24 4.23
C VAL A 110 -0.10 -19.07 5.38
N ASN A 111 -0.37 -20.36 5.13
CA ASN A 111 -0.90 -21.28 6.14
C ASN A 111 -2.22 -20.79 6.80
N VAL A 112 -3.14 -20.29 5.98
CA VAL A 112 -4.48 -19.85 6.38
C VAL A 112 -5.55 -20.62 5.59
N SER A 113 -6.75 -20.75 6.14
CA SER A 113 -7.85 -21.40 5.43
C SER A 113 -8.33 -20.56 4.24
N GLU A 114 -8.85 -21.25 3.22
CA GLU A 114 -9.46 -20.60 2.06
C GLU A 114 -10.67 -19.76 2.46
N ASP A 115 -11.50 -20.24 3.39
CA ASP A 115 -12.65 -19.50 3.93
C ASP A 115 -12.26 -18.16 4.57
N PHE A 116 -11.13 -18.13 5.29
CA PHE A 116 -10.59 -16.89 5.85
C PHE A 116 -10.17 -15.94 4.72
N LEU A 117 -9.49 -16.44 3.68
CA LEU A 117 -9.06 -15.63 2.55
C LEU A 117 -10.23 -15.04 1.76
N ILE A 118 -11.28 -15.83 1.51
CA ILE A 118 -12.51 -15.37 0.84
C ILE A 118 -13.19 -14.28 1.68
N SER A 119 -13.30 -14.49 2.99
CA SER A 119 -13.88 -13.51 3.90
C SER A 119 -13.06 -12.22 3.93
N ALA A 120 -11.73 -12.35 3.99
CA ALA A 120 -10.81 -11.22 4.05
C ALA A 120 -10.79 -10.42 2.74
N SER A 121 -10.81 -11.09 1.58
CA SER A 121 -10.85 -10.44 0.27
C SER A 121 -12.15 -9.67 0.07
N GLY A 122 -13.28 -10.27 0.46
CA GLY A 122 -14.59 -9.60 0.46
C GLY A 122 -14.62 -8.40 1.40
N PHE A 123 -14.04 -8.53 2.60
CA PHE A 123 -13.98 -7.43 3.56
C PHE A 123 -13.09 -6.27 3.08
N LEU A 124 -11.94 -6.54 2.48
CA LEU A 124 -11.00 -5.53 1.99
C LEU A 124 -11.34 -5.02 0.57
N ASN A 125 -12.32 -5.62 -0.11
CA ASN A 125 -12.67 -5.34 -1.51
C ASN A 125 -11.49 -5.55 -2.47
N CYS A 126 -10.61 -6.52 -2.22
CA CYS A 126 -9.47 -6.81 -3.08
C CYS A 126 -9.52 -8.26 -3.60
N ARG A 127 -8.65 -8.57 -4.56
CA ARG A 127 -8.56 -9.93 -5.12
C ARG A 127 -7.80 -10.87 -4.19
N ILE A 128 -8.07 -12.17 -4.28
CA ILE A 128 -7.17 -13.17 -3.70
C ILE A 128 -5.99 -13.35 -4.66
N GLY A 129 -4.77 -13.20 -4.14
CA GLY A 129 -3.53 -13.45 -4.87
C GLY A 129 -2.97 -14.83 -4.58
N SER A 130 -1.84 -15.16 -5.21
CA SER A 130 -1.15 -16.44 -5.05
C SER A 130 0.36 -16.23 -4.90
N LEU A 131 1.00 -17.12 -4.15
CA LEU A 131 2.47 -17.23 -4.10
C LEU A 131 2.96 -18.19 -5.20
N PRO A 132 4.11 -17.92 -5.84
CA PRO A 132 4.93 -16.73 -5.69
C PRO A 132 4.35 -15.52 -6.45
N PHE A 133 4.72 -14.30 -6.02
CA PHE A 133 4.39 -13.06 -6.72
C PHE A 133 5.63 -12.20 -6.96
N LYS A 134 5.53 -11.17 -7.80
CA LYS A 134 6.62 -10.21 -8.02
C LYS A 134 6.39 -8.94 -7.19
N TYR A 135 7.43 -8.51 -6.47
CA TYR A 135 7.48 -7.21 -5.80
C TYR A 135 8.78 -6.52 -6.19
N LEU A 136 8.70 -5.35 -6.81
CA LEU A 136 9.86 -4.60 -7.32
C LEU A 136 10.78 -5.44 -8.22
N GLY A 137 10.19 -6.32 -9.04
CA GLY A 137 10.90 -7.24 -9.92
C GLY A 137 11.45 -8.50 -9.25
N LEU A 138 11.41 -8.60 -7.93
CA LEU A 138 11.89 -9.76 -7.17
C LEU A 138 10.76 -10.78 -6.93
N PRO A 139 11.02 -12.09 -7.12
CA PRO A 139 10.04 -13.12 -6.80
C PRO A 139 9.97 -13.35 -5.28
N VAL A 140 8.79 -13.13 -4.70
CA VAL A 140 8.47 -13.36 -3.30
C VAL A 140 7.73 -14.69 -3.16
N GLY A 141 8.20 -15.55 -2.26
CA GLY A 141 7.63 -16.89 -2.03
C GLY A 141 8.04 -17.95 -3.05
N ALA A 142 8.94 -17.62 -3.98
CA ALA A 142 9.50 -18.61 -4.90
C ALA A 142 10.50 -19.50 -4.18
N ASN A 143 10.63 -20.75 -4.64
CA ASN A 143 11.64 -21.66 -4.11
C ASN A 143 13.03 -21.23 -4.59
N PRO A 144 13.96 -20.83 -3.69
CA PRO A 144 15.28 -20.35 -4.08
C PRO A 144 16.21 -21.44 -4.61
N ARG A 145 15.79 -22.71 -4.60
CA ARG A 145 16.53 -23.87 -5.13
C ARG A 145 16.14 -24.24 -6.57
N ARG A 146 15.17 -23.54 -7.17
CA ARG A 146 14.83 -23.62 -8.59
C ARG A 146 15.30 -22.35 -9.28
#